data_AF-A0A923HS95-F1
#
_entry.id   AF-A0A923HS95-F1
#
_cell.length_a   1.000
_cell.length_b   1.000
_cell.length_c   1.000
_cell.angle_alpha   90.00
_cell.angle_beta   90.00
_cell.angle_gamma   90.00
#
_symmetry.space_group_name_H-M   'P 1'
#
loop_
_entity.id
_entity.type
_entity.pdbx_description
1 polymer ?
#
loop_
_entity_poly.entity_id
_entity_poly.type
_entity_poly.pdbx_seq_one_letter_code
_entity_poly.pdbx_strand_id
1 'polypeptide(L)'
;MQTTTTIISRDHREQLSLQEQIDIGIFRSRKRPDEEHRFIVACDARPLLALFDAAALGSRVYELMTIARPADILSYLHLTMIDVDEGVLNFVRNRIKAKEFFKEVNFENGIAFLDFDQCFTLMEDDNEDFERIWLSHRRSTYWSKKLLTLLSLTKEVQQSIRQIDDFLLQHEIKLIDHGQHHRDLIPKIDRLSLLENKAYRKSTLPEPLFTTIAQLIQQDDIRSVSCPFTDYPLWRLLVEEQIRRAQKSGLPAKEAFFLSGPDGYKMNLTGADTRYYPNEPEDWGGIVHVPYEGATGADLFIKPDWHNFRKDQAGEDGSLSNALFGKPCRYMLSDKDYGELGCASRREVGDWVLYRCNKG
;
A
#
# COMPACT_ATOMS: atom_id res chain seq x y z
N MET A 1 18.28 -13.51 10.04
CA MET A 1 18.74 -12.43 9.14
C MET A 1 18.62 -12.93 7.71
N GLN A 2 17.48 -12.72 7.05
CA GLN A 2 17.36 -12.97 5.62
C GLN A 2 17.98 -11.79 4.88
N THR A 3 18.99 -12.07 4.06
CA THR A 3 19.58 -11.15 3.08
C THR A 3 18.45 -10.51 2.27
N THR A 4 18.50 -9.19 2.08
CA THR A 4 17.58 -8.48 1.20
C THR A 4 17.70 -9.08 -0.20
N THR A 5 16.78 -9.96 -0.58
CA THR A 5 16.67 -10.44 -1.96
C THR A 5 16.46 -9.20 -2.82
N THR A 6 17.53 -8.79 -3.49
CA THR A 6 17.51 -7.58 -4.30
C THR A 6 16.88 -7.99 -5.62
N ILE A 7 15.60 -7.65 -5.81
CA ILE A 7 14.80 -8.03 -6.99
C ILE A 7 15.19 -7.28 -8.27
N ILE A 8 16.06 -6.27 -8.15
CA ILE A 8 16.60 -5.47 -9.25
C ILE A 8 18.12 -5.33 -9.08
N SER A 9 18.85 -5.25 -10.18
CA SER A 9 20.29 -4.94 -10.11
C SER A 9 20.51 -3.53 -9.56
N ARG A 10 21.69 -3.30 -8.97
CA ARG A 10 22.11 -1.97 -8.53
C ARG A 10 22.06 -0.97 -9.69
N ASP A 11 22.54 -1.35 -10.86
CA ASP A 11 22.57 -0.51 -12.06
C ASP A 11 21.16 -0.10 -12.50
N HIS A 12 20.20 -1.03 -12.50
CA HIS A 12 18.80 -0.71 -12.84
C HIS A 12 18.18 0.23 -11.79
N ARG A 13 18.50 0.05 -10.50
CA ARG A 13 18.04 0.97 -9.45
C ARG A 13 18.61 2.37 -9.67
N GLU A 14 19.91 2.48 -9.94
CA GLU A 14 20.56 3.77 -10.21
C GLU A 14 19.93 4.43 -11.44
N GLN A 15 19.72 3.70 -12.53
CA GLN A 15 19.06 4.21 -13.74
C GLN A 15 17.63 4.72 -13.48
N LEU A 16 16.80 3.98 -12.73
CA LEU A 16 15.44 4.41 -12.41
C LEU A 16 15.39 5.60 -11.43
N SER A 17 16.45 5.82 -10.65
CA SER A 17 16.55 6.92 -9.69
C SER A 17 16.99 8.23 -10.33
N LEU A 18 17.58 8.17 -11.53
CA LEU A 18 18.02 9.34 -12.27
C LEU A 18 16.89 9.92 -13.09
N GLN A 19 16.79 11.25 -13.09
CA GLN A 19 15.90 11.96 -14.00
C GLN A 19 16.57 12.10 -15.37
N GLU A 20 15.91 11.60 -16.41
CA GLU A 20 16.37 11.70 -17.78
C GLU A 20 15.84 13.00 -18.41
N GLN A 21 16.73 13.89 -18.84
CA GLN A 21 16.33 15.08 -19.60
C GLN A 21 15.97 14.70 -21.04
N ILE A 22 14.83 15.22 -21.49
CA ILE A 22 14.25 14.98 -22.80
C ILE A 22 14.04 16.34 -23.46
N ASP A 23 14.74 16.57 -24.56
CA ASP A 23 14.50 17.71 -25.43
C ASP A 23 13.34 17.37 -26.38
N ILE A 24 12.17 17.94 -26.13
CA ILE A 24 10.97 17.75 -26.95
C ILE A 24 11.11 18.51 -28.28
N GLY A 25 11.91 19.57 -28.30
CA GLY A 25 12.22 20.38 -29.47
C GLY A 25 12.08 21.88 -29.23
N ILE A 26 12.08 22.62 -30.34
CA ILE A 26 11.97 24.07 -30.37
C ILE A 26 10.61 24.44 -30.99
N PHE A 27 9.98 25.49 -30.45
CA PHE A 27 8.74 26.05 -30.99
C PHE A 27 8.76 27.58 -30.93
N ARG A 28 7.82 28.22 -31.65
CA ARG A 28 7.60 29.67 -31.61
C ARG A 28 6.22 29.94 -31.05
N SER A 29 6.11 30.82 -30.05
CA SER A 29 4.79 31.12 -29.46
C SER A 29 4.04 32.10 -30.35
N ARG A 30 2.70 32.01 -30.43
CA ARG A 30 1.90 33.02 -31.16
C ARG A 30 2.10 34.45 -30.62
N LYS A 31 2.38 34.57 -29.32
CA LYS A 31 2.62 35.85 -28.64
C LYS A 31 4.00 36.44 -28.97
N ARG A 32 4.98 35.60 -29.29
CA ARG A 32 6.36 35.99 -29.63
C ARG A 32 6.86 35.14 -30.81
N PRO A 33 6.36 35.40 -32.04
CA PRO A 33 6.66 34.57 -33.19
C PRO A 33 8.12 34.67 -33.67
N ASP A 34 8.84 35.70 -33.23
CA ASP A 34 10.26 35.92 -33.56
C ASP A 34 11.23 35.26 -32.55
N GLU A 35 10.71 34.69 -31.46
CA GLU A 35 11.50 34.02 -30.42
C GLU A 35 11.37 32.50 -30.54
N GLU A 36 12.51 31.80 -30.50
CA GLU A 36 12.56 30.34 -30.40
C GLU A 36 12.64 29.92 -28.94
N HIS A 37 11.69 29.08 -28.52
CA HIS A 37 11.60 28.56 -27.17
C HIS A 37 11.91 27.07 -27.16
N ARG A 38 12.70 26.63 -26.18
CA ARG A 38 12.95 25.21 -25.95
C ARG A 38 11.82 24.61 -25.11
N PHE A 39 11.57 23.33 -25.33
CA PHE A 39 10.67 22.54 -24.52
C PHE A 39 11.44 21.33 -23.97
N ILE A 40 12.04 21.49 -22.79
CA ILE A 40 12.78 20.43 -22.12
C ILE A 40 12.04 19.98 -20.88
N VAL A 41 11.82 18.67 -20.78
CA VAL A 41 11.27 18.02 -19.59
C VAL A 41 12.25 17.00 -19.05
N ALA A 42 12.22 16.75 -17.75
CA ALA A 42 12.90 15.62 -17.14
C ALA A 42 11.88 14.53 -16.82
N CYS A 43 12.16 13.29 -17.25
CA CYS A 43 11.35 12.12 -16.97
C CYS A 43 11.91 11.35 -15.78
N ASP A 44 11.03 11.06 -14.84
CA ASP A 44 11.33 10.41 -13.57
C ASP A 44 10.59 9.07 -13.48
N ALA A 45 11.35 7.99 -13.29
CA ALA A 45 10.83 6.63 -13.19
C ALA A 45 10.88 6.08 -11.75
N ARG A 46 11.18 6.92 -10.74
CA ARG A 46 11.14 6.54 -9.33
C ARG A 46 9.80 5.94 -8.89
N PRO A 47 8.63 6.33 -9.41
CA PRO A 47 7.39 5.65 -9.05
C PRO A 47 7.33 4.18 -9.43
N LEU A 48 7.97 3.79 -10.54
CA LEU A 48 8.07 2.39 -10.93
C LEU A 48 9.00 1.62 -9.97
N LEU A 49 10.12 2.23 -9.58
CA LEU A 49 11.02 1.70 -8.57
C LEU A 49 10.32 1.53 -7.21
N ALA A 50 9.53 2.51 -6.78
CA ALA A 50 8.75 2.43 -5.55
C ALA A 50 7.72 1.29 -5.58
N LEU A 51 7.09 1.03 -6.74
CA LEU A 51 6.21 -0.12 -6.91
C LEU A 51 6.99 -1.45 -6.81
N PHE A 52 8.17 -1.54 -7.43
CA PHE A 52 9.02 -2.74 -7.32
C PHE A 52 9.37 -3.02 -5.87
N ASP A 53 9.79 -1.99 -5.13
CA ASP A 53 10.15 -2.10 -3.71
C ASP A 53 8.95 -2.48 -2.83
N ALA A 54 7.77 -1.94 -3.11
CA ALA A 54 6.54 -2.31 -2.40
C ALA A 54 6.19 -3.79 -2.64
N ALA A 55 6.23 -4.24 -3.89
CA ALA A 55 5.86 -5.60 -4.27
C ALA A 55 6.85 -6.64 -3.73
N ALA A 56 8.14 -6.31 -3.64
CA ALA A 56 9.14 -7.14 -2.97
C ALA A 56 8.87 -7.36 -1.47
N LEU A 57 8.02 -6.52 -0.86
CA LEU A 57 7.59 -6.63 0.53
C LEU A 57 6.18 -7.24 0.67
N GLY A 58 5.55 -7.61 -0.45
CA GLY A 58 4.18 -8.12 -0.46
C GLY A 58 3.11 -7.02 -0.38
N SER A 59 3.41 -5.79 -0.81
CA SER A 59 2.41 -4.71 -0.96
C SER A 59 2.27 -4.35 -2.44
N ARG A 60 1.04 -4.09 -2.91
CA ARG A 60 0.77 -3.71 -4.32
C ARG A 60 1.23 -4.75 -5.35
N VAL A 61 1.23 -6.03 -4.99
CA VAL A 61 1.68 -7.12 -5.88
C VAL A 61 0.72 -7.27 -7.05
N TYR A 62 -0.60 -7.25 -6.82
CA TYR A 62 -1.61 -7.22 -7.89
C TYR A 62 -1.35 -6.13 -8.93
N GLU A 63 -1.07 -4.90 -8.48
CA GLU A 63 -0.83 -3.76 -9.36
C GLU A 63 0.39 -3.98 -10.26
N LEU A 64 1.48 -4.52 -9.70
CA LEU A 64 2.68 -4.87 -10.45
C LEU A 64 2.43 -6.02 -11.43
N MET A 65 1.79 -7.10 -10.97
CA MET A 65 1.57 -8.31 -11.77
C MET A 65 0.63 -8.08 -12.97
N THR A 66 -0.20 -7.04 -12.91
CA THR A 66 -1.13 -6.65 -13.99
C THR A 66 -0.53 -5.64 -14.98
N ILE A 67 0.74 -5.27 -14.86
CA ILE A 67 1.44 -4.50 -15.91
C ILE A 67 1.77 -5.46 -17.06
N ALA A 68 1.09 -5.30 -18.20
CA ALA A 68 1.22 -6.22 -19.33
C ALA A 68 1.60 -5.51 -20.65
N ARG A 69 1.30 -4.21 -20.78
CA ARG A 69 1.48 -3.44 -22.01
C ARG A 69 2.40 -2.23 -21.79
N PRO A 70 3.10 -1.75 -22.82
CA PRO A 70 3.96 -0.57 -22.69
C PRO A 70 3.22 0.67 -22.16
N ALA A 71 1.95 0.83 -22.53
CA ALA A 71 1.13 1.95 -22.07
C ALA A 71 0.83 1.93 -20.56
N ASP A 72 0.85 0.76 -19.91
CA ASP A 72 0.60 0.65 -18.48
C ASP A 72 1.72 1.33 -17.66
N ILE A 73 2.95 1.34 -18.19
CA ILE A 73 4.15 1.98 -17.62
C ILE A 73 3.98 3.49 -17.48
N LEU A 74 3.19 4.14 -18.34
CA LEU A 74 2.97 5.60 -18.29
C LEU A 74 2.38 6.05 -16.95
N SER A 75 1.71 5.17 -16.23
CA SER A 75 1.17 5.46 -14.90
C SER A 75 2.25 5.63 -13.83
N TYR A 76 3.49 5.22 -14.11
CA TYR A 76 4.62 5.24 -13.18
C TYR A 76 5.75 6.17 -13.63
N LEU A 77 5.46 7.06 -14.57
CA LEU A 77 6.38 8.11 -14.99
C LEU A 77 5.88 9.45 -14.49
N HIS A 78 6.81 10.28 -14.01
CA HIS A 78 6.56 11.68 -13.71
C HIS A 78 7.39 12.55 -14.65
N LEU A 79 6.90 13.76 -14.92
CA LEU A 79 7.54 14.75 -15.77
C LEU A 79 7.75 16.05 -14.99
N THR A 80 8.97 16.56 -15.01
CA THR A 80 9.32 17.89 -14.48
C THR A 80 9.64 18.81 -15.63
N MET A 81 9.05 20.00 -15.67
CA MET A 81 9.36 21.00 -16.70
C MET A 81 10.65 21.73 -16.32
N ILE A 82 11.71 21.61 -17.14
CA ILE A 82 13.06 22.10 -16.80
C ILE A 82 13.37 23.43 -17.49
N ASP A 83 13.25 23.46 -18.82
CA ASP A 83 13.50 24.65 -19.64
C ASP A 83 12.33 24.76 -20.62
N VAL A 84 11.33 25.53 -20.20
CA VAL A 84 10.07 25.72 -20.92
C VAL A 84 9.65 27.18 -20.84
N ASP A 85 9.05 27.68 -21.91
CA ASP A 85 8.45 29.02 -21.91
C ASP A 85 7.32 29.14 -20.87
N GLU A 86 7.14 30.34 -20.32
CA GLU A 86 6.08 30.64 -19.34
C GLU A 86 4.68 30.32 -19.86
N GLY A 87 4.44 30.44 -21.17
CA GLY A 87 3.18 30.07 -21.80
C GLY A 87 2.84 28.59 -21.60
N VAL A 88 3.82 27.70 -21.76
CA VAL A 88 3.65 26.25 -21.56
C VAL A 88 3.39 25.94 -20.09
N LEU A 89 4.17 26.53 -19.19
CA LEU A 89 4.01 26.37 -17.73
C LEU A 89 2.59 26.75 -17.30
N ASN A 90 2.12 27.92 -17.73
CA ASN A 90 0.79 28.42 -17.37
C ASN A 90 -0.32 27.59 -18.01
N PHE A 91 -0.14 27.12 -19.26
CA PHE A 91 -1.08 26.24 -19.92
C PHE A 91 -1.31 24.94 -19.14
N VAL A 92 -0.22 24.22 -18.83
CA VAL A 92 -0.26 22.97 -18.06
C VAL A 92 -0.83 23.21 -16.67
N ARG A 93 -0.36 24.26 -15.97
CA ARG A 93 -0.84 24.62 -14.62
C ARG A 93 -2.33 24.88 -14.58
N ASN A 94 -2.87 25.63 -15.54
CA ASN A 94 -4.28 25.98 -15.58
C ASN A 94 -5.16 24.76 -15.85
N ARG A 95 -4.74 23.84 -16.73
CA ARG A 95 -5.50 22.62 -17.00
C ARG A 95 -5.51 21.65 -15.82
N ILE A 96 -4.38 21.48 -15.13
CA ILE A 96 -4.33 20.63 -13.93
C ILE A 96 -5.17 21.24 -12.80
N LYS A 97 -5.03 22.56 -12.54
CA LYS A 97 -5.86 23.25 -11.54
C LYS A 97 -7.36 23.11 -11.79
N ALA A 98 -7.78 23.20 -13.06
CA ALA A 98 -9.19 23.02 -13.44
C ALA A 98 -9.69 21.60 -13.14
N LYS A 99 -8.83 20.59 -13.24
CA LYS A 99 -9.15 19.19 -12.97
C LYS A 99 -9.21 18.88 -11.46
N GLU A 100 -8.38 19.54 -10.65
CA GLU A 100 -8.24 19.24 -9.22
C GLU A 100 -9.15 20.06 -8.28
N PHE A 101 -10.12 20.82 -8.81
CA PHE A 101 -11.08 21.63 -8.03
C PHE A 101 -10.40 22.45 -6.91
N PHE A 102 -9.46 23.33 -7.27
CA PHE A 102 -8.86 24.34 -6.39
C PHE A 102 -7.88 23.85 -5.30
N LYS A 103 -7.12 22.77 -5.53
CA LYS A 103 -5.89 22.54 -4.74
C LYS A 103 -4.70 23.31 -5.32
N GLU A 104 -3.81 23.81 -4.46
CA GLU A 104 -2.52 24.30 -4.91
C GLU A 104 -1.71 23.14 -5.49
N VAL A 105 -1.57 23.14 -6.82
CA VAL A 105 -0.77 22.14 -7.52
C VAL A 105 0.70 22.49 -7.33
N ASN A 106 1.40 21.72 -6.49
CA ASN A 106 2.84 21.81 -6.34
C ASN A 106 3.54 20.90 -7.37
N PHE A 107 4.41 21.50 -8.20
CA PHE A 107 5.18 20.79 -9.23
C PHE A 107 6.61 20.43 -8.81
N GLU A 108 7.02 20.70 -7.57
CA GLU A 108 8.37 20.38 -7.05
C GLU A 108 8.76 18.91 -7.24
N ASN A 109 7.76 18.03 -7.23
CA ASN A 109 7.92 16.59 -7.37
C ASN A 109 7.60 16.06 -8.78
N GLY A 110 7.40 16.96 -9.75
CA GLY A 110 6.91 16.63 -11.08
C GLY A 110 5.41 16.37 -11.14
N ILE A 111 4.94 16.06 -12.34
CA ILE A 111 3.53 15.77 -12.67
C ILE A 111 3.46 14.34 -13.19
N ALA A 112 2.49 13.55 -12.76
CA ALA A 112 2.27 12.23 -13.35
C ALA A 112 2.09 12.35 -14.87
N PHE A 113 2.78 11.51 -15.64
CA PHE A 113 2.82 11.60 -17.10
C PHE A 113 1.42 11.68 -17.71
N LEU A 114 0.48 10.87 -17.22
CA LEU A 114 -0.89 10.84 -17.74
C LEU A 114 -1.64 12.15 -17.51
N ASP A 115 -1.41 12.84 -16.39
CA ASP A 115 -2.02 14.14 -16.12
C ASP A 115 -1.38 15.24 -16.98
N PHE A 116 -0.06 15.16 -17.18
CA PHE A 116 0.66 16.04 -18.09
C PHE A 116 0.20 15.85 -19.56
N ASP A 117 0.18 14.62 -20.06
CA ASP A 117 -0.18 14.29 -21.44
C ASP A 117 -1.63 14.69 -21.77
N GLN A 118 -2.55 14.56 -20.80
CA GLN A 118 -3.94 15.00 -20.94
C GLN A 118 -4.10 16.51 -21.10
N CYS A 119 -3.08 17.32 -20.77
CA CYS A 119 -3.13 18.76 -21.03
C CYS A 119 -3.11 19.05 -22.53
N PHE A 120 -2.53 18.17 -23.35
CA PHE A 120 -2.30 18.41 -24.77
C PHE A 120 -3.29 17.59 -25.61
N THR A 121 -4.19 18.29 -26.30
CA THR A 121 -5.25 17.68 -27.12
C THR A 121 -5.23 18.29 -28.50
N LEU A 122 -5.46 17.49 -29.56
CA LEU A 122 -5.65 18.05 -30.89
C LEU A 122 -6.98 18.82 -30.94
N MET A 123 -6.90 20.14 -30.96
CA MET A 123 -7.97 21.01 -31.43
C MET A 123 -7.68 21.30 -32.91
N GLU A 124 -8.69 21.16 -33.77
CA GLU A 124 -8.54 21.09 -35.23
C GLU A 124 -7.59 22.17 -35.79
N ASP A 125 -7.88 23.46 -35.58
CA ASP A 125 -7.08 24.57 -36.14
C ASP A 125 -6.36 25.44 -35.08
N ASP A 126 -6.73 25.33 -33.80
CA ASP A 126 -6.33 26.30 -32.77
C ASP A 126 -5.10 25.93 -31.94
N ASN A 127 -4.47 24.78 -32.18
CA ASN A 127 -3.32 24.35 -31.38
C ASN A 127 -2.17 25.38 -31.41
N GLU A 128 -1.61 25.66 -30.24
CA GLU A 128 -0.32 26.34 -30.12
C GLU A 128 0.80 25.40 -30.60
N ASP A 129 1.91 25.98 -31.07
CA ASP A 129 3.00 25.18 -31.64
C ASP A 129 3.58 24.19 -30.63
N PHE A 130 3.72 24.58 -29.35
CA PHE A 130 4.20 23.69 -28.29
C PHE A 130 3.33 22.45 -28.10
N GLU A 131 2.00 22.54 -28.33
CA GLU A 131 1.10 21.39 -28.24
C GLU A 131 1.39 20.41 -29.38
N ARG A 132 1.60 20.94 -30.60
CA ARG A 132 1.94 20.13 -31.77
C ARG A 132 3.29 19.44 -31.57
N ILE A 133 4.30 20.14 -31.04
CA ILE A 133 5.62 19.53 -30.82
C ILE A 133 5.56 18.43 -29.77
N TRP A 134 4.84 18.64 -28.65
CA TRP A 134 4.64 17.60 -27.64
C TRP A 134 3.95 16.37 -28.25
N LEU A 135 2.84 16.57 -28.96
CA LEU A 135 2.07 15.46 -29.54
C LEU A 135 2.85 14.70 -30.62
N SER A 136 3.67 15.41 -31.41
CA SER A 136 4.60 14.81 -32.39
C SER A 136 5.68 13.99 -31.66
N HIS A 137 6.34 14.60 -30.68
CA HIS A 137 7.38 13.94 -29.89
C HIS A 137 6.84 12.72 -29.12
N ARG A 138 5.63 12.80 -28.56
CA ARG A 138 4.92 11.68 -27.90
C ARG A 138 4.70 10.48 -28.82
N ARG A 139 4.60 10.70 -30.13
CA ARG A 139 4.47 9.66 -31.16
C ARG A 139 5.81 9.22 -31.75
N SER A 140 6.92 9.80 -31.30
CA SER A 140 8.26 9.43 -31.77
C SER A 140 8.67 8.03 -31.30
N THR A 141 9.72 7.49 -31.91
CA THR A 141 10.31 6.19 -31.53
C THR A 141 10.92 6.20 -30.13
N TYR A 142 11.24 7.39 -29.57
CA TYR A 142 11.81 7.52 -28.24
C TYR A 142 10.93 6.88 -27.17
N TRP A 143 9.65 7.27 -27.10
CA TRP A 143 8.72 6.75 -26.09
C TRP A 143 8.44 5.27 -26.28
N SER A 144 8.26 4.82 -27.53
CA SER A 144 8.09 3.39 -27.82
C SER A 144 9.27 2.58 -27.28
N LYS A 145 10.52 3.01 -27.55
CA LYS A 145 11.72 2.34 -27.05
C LYS A 145 11.80 2.37 -25.52
N LYS A 146 11.59 3.54 -24.90
CA LYS A 146 11.66 3.70 -23.44
C LYS A 146 10.63 2.82 -22.71
N LEU A 147 9.37 2.82 -23.18
CA LEU A 147 8.31 2.02 -22.56
C LEU A 147 8.54 0.52 -22.74
N LEU A 148 9.10 0.08 -23.88
CA LEU A 148 9.47 -1.32 -24.09
C LEU A 148 10.63 -1.74 -23.18
N THR A 149 11.64 -0.91 -23.01
CA THR A 149 12.75 -1.16 -22.06
C THR A 149 12.24 -1.28 -20.63
N LEU A 150 11.42 -0.33 -20.17
CA LEU A 150 10.86 -0.37 -18.81
C LEU A 150 9.91 -1.55 -18.62
N LEU A 151 9.10 -1.91 -19.63
CA LEU A 151 8.26 -3.10 -19.56
C LEU A 151 9.08 -4.39 -19.47
N SER A 152 10.21 -4.49 -20.18
CA SER A 152 11.12 -5.65 -20.08
C SER A 152 11.62 -5.80 -18.66
N LEU A 153 12.11 -4.70 -18.06
CA LEU A 153 12.54 -4.68 -16.67
C LEU A 153 11.41 -5.05 -15.71
N THR A 154 10.20 -4.53 -15.90
CA THR A 154 9.03 -4.91 -15.10
C THR A 154 8.75 -6.41 -15.16
N LYS A 155 8.88 -7.04 -16.33
CA LYS A 155 8.69 -8.49 -16.48
C LYS A 155 9.77 -9.30 -15.78
N GLU A 156 11.03 -8.84 -15.80
CA GLU A 156 12.13 -9.44 -15.02
C GLU A 156 11.84 -9.37 -13.52
N VAL A 157 11.32 -8.23 -13.04
CA VAL A 157 10.94 -8.06 -11.64
C VAL A 157 9.74 -8.94 -11.26
N GLN A 158 8.70 -9.00 -12.10
CA GLN A 158 7.56 -9.90 -11.89
C GLN A 158 8.03 -11.36 -11.73
N GLN A 159 8.96 -11.81 -12.58
CA GLN A 159 9.55 -13.14 -12.45
C GLN A 159 10.36 -13.31 -11.17
N SER A 160 11.16 -12.31 -10.79
CA SER A 160 11.95 -12.34 -9.55
C SER A 160 11.06 -12.44 -8.31
N ILE A 161 9.95 -11.69 -8.29
CA ILE A 161 8.98 -11.73 -7.18
C ILE A 161 8.31 -13.10 -7.07
N ARG A 162 7.99 -13.74 -8.20
CA ARG A 162 7.44 -15.12 -8.20
C ARG A 162 8.39 -16.14 -7.58
N GLN A 163 9.70 -15.85 -7.51
CA GLN A 163 10.69 -16.75 -6.88
C GLN A 163 10.95 -16.43 -5.39
N ILE A 164 10.32 -15.39 -4.83
CA ILE A 164 10.49 -15.06 -3.41
C ILE A 164 9.77 -16.10 -2.55
N ASP A 165 10.49 -16.73 -1.64
CA ASP A 165 9.94 -17.64 -0.62
C ASP A 165 9.26 -16.84 0.50
N ASP A 166 8.06 -16.33 0.21
CA ASP A 166 7.16 -15.66 1.16
C ASP A 166 5.76 -16.25 1.00
N PHE A 167 5.22 -16.82 2.07
CA PHE A 167 3.97 -17.58 2.03
C PHE A 167 2.78 -16.74 1.53
N LEU A 168 2.60 -15.52 2.07
CA LEU A 168 1.48 -14.66 1.70
C LEU A 168 1.63 -14.11 0.29
N LEU A 169 2.84 -13.72 -0.11
CA LEU A 169 3.13 -13.28 -1.46
C LEU A 169 2.78 -14.38 -2.48
N GLN A 170 3.23 -15.61 -2.23
CA GLN A 170 2.93 -16.76 -3.10
C GLN A 170 1.43 -17.07 -3.13
N HIS A 171 0.73 -16.87 -2.01
CA HIS A 171 -0.71 -17.01 -1.96
C HIS A 171 -1.42 -15.94 -2.81
N GLU A 172 -1.07 -14.67 -2.67
CA GLU A 172 -1.62 -13.56 -3.49
C GLU A 172 -1.36 -13.80 -4.98
N ILE A 173 -0.14 -14.16 -5.36
CA ILE A 173 0.21 -14.50 -6.75
C ILE A 173 -0.64 -15.65 -7.28
N LYS A 174 -0.88 -16.68 -6.46
CA LYS A 174 -1.77 -17.78 -6.85
C LYS A 174 -3.19 -17.28 -7.08
N LEU A 175 -3.73 -16.40 -6.24
CA LEU A 175 -5.05 -15.81 -6.46
C LEU A 175 -5.11 -15.04 -7.77
N ILE A 176 -4.08 -14.24 -8.07
CA ILE A 176 -3.95 -13.50 -9.34
C ILE A 176 -3.95 -14.44 -10.54
N ASP A 177 -3.10 -15.47 -10.52
CA ASP A 177 -2.93 -16.39 -11.65
C ASP A 177 -4.21 -17.20 -11.95
N HIS A 178 -5.06 -17.41 -10.95
CA HIS A 178 -6.35 -18.12 -11.11
C HIS A 178 -7.52 -17.18 -11.40
N GLY A 179 -7.31 -15.86 -11.49
CA GLY A 179 -8.40 -14.88 -11.64
C GLY A 179 -9.35 -14.87 -10.44
N GLN A 180 -8.83 -15.16 -9.26
CA GLN A 180 -9.55 -15.24 -7.99
C GLN A 180 -9.18 -14.10 -7.04
N HIS A 181 -8.33 -13.18 -7.48
CA HIS A 181 -7.95 -12.05 -6.65
C HIS A 181 -9.12 -11.07 -6.56
N HIS A 182 -9.42 -10.53 -5.38
CA HIS A 182 -10.62 -9.71 -5.20
C HIS A 182 -10.65 -8.48 -6.12
N ARG A 183 -9.47 -7.90 -6.42
CA ARG A 183 -9.31 -6.81 -7.39
C ARG A 183 -9.66 -7.16 -8.83
N ASP A 184 -9.74 -8.45 -9.20
CA ASP A 184 -10.24 -8.86 -10.53
C ASP A 184 -11.73 -8.49 -10.71
N LEU A 185 -12.46 -8.28 -9.61
CA LEU A 185 -13.86 -7.84 -9.62
C LEU A 185 -14.02 -6.32 -9.81
N ILE A 186 -12.91 -5.55 -9.80
CA ILE A 186 -12.92 -4.10 -9.95
C ILE A 186 -12.70 -3.75 -11.43
N PRO A 187 -13.60 -2.99 -12.09
CA PRO A 187 -13.52 -2.72 -13.53
C PRO A 187 -12.27 -1.97 -14.00
N LYS A 188 -11.63 -1.23 -13.08
CA LYS A 188 -10.45 -0.43 -13.35
C LYS A 188 -9.38 -0.74 -12.31
N ILE A 189 -8.19 -1.05 -12.80
CA ILE A 189 -7.02 -1.20 -11.96
C ILE A 189 -6.52 0.20 -11.61
N ASP A 190 -6.59 0.55 -10.33
CA ASP A 190 -5.99 1.78 -9.84
C ASP A 190 -4.47 1.65 -9.81
N ARG A 191 -3.81 2.58 -10.50
CA ARG A 191 -2.34 2.64 -10.60
C ARG A 191 -1.86 3.87 -9.86
N LEU A 192 -1.13 3.67 -8.76
CA LEU A 192 -0.72 4.74 -7.85
C LEU A 192 0.72 5.15 -8.13
N SER A 193 0.93 6.39 -8.58
CA SER A 193 2.25 6.90 -8.97
C SER A 193 3.06 7.45 -7.78
N LEU A 194 3.18 6.67 -6.70
CA LEU A 194 3.90 7.05 -5.49
C LEU A 194 5.40 7.16 -5.73
N LEU A 195 6.04 8.26 -5.31
CA LEU A 195 7.48 8.47 -5.45
C LEU A 195 8.33 7.61 -4.51
N GLU A 196 7.73 7.13 -3.42
CA GLU A 196 8.42 6.35 -2.39
C GLU A 196 7.59 5.12 -2.03
N ASN A 197 8.29 4.03 -1.76
CA ASN A 197 7.68 2.86 -1.14
C ASN A 197 7.32 3.18 0.31
N LYS A 198 6.11 2.80 0.71
CA LYS A 198 5.62 3.00 2.07
C LYS A 198 5.43 1.69 2.84
N ALA A 199 5.66 0.54 2.21
CA ALA A 199 5.71 -0.76 2.89
C ALA A 199 7.06 -0.91 3.63
N TYR A 200 7.01 -1.52 4.80
CA TYR A 200 8.16 -1.67 5.68
C TYR A 200 8.24 -3.08 6.27
N ARG A 201 9.46 -3.61 6.42
CA ARG A 201 9.69 -4.95 6.99
C ARG A 201 9.63 -4.99 8.50
N LYS A 202 10.08 -3.91 9.15
CA LYS A 202 10.26 -3.87 10.60
C LYS A 202 9.01 -3.29 11.25
N SER A 203 8.42 -4.03 12.18
CA SER A 203 7.27 -3.55 12.94
C SER A 203 7.62 -2.27 13.70
N THR A 204 6.64 -1.37 13.79
CA THR A 204 6.68 -0.17 14.62
C THR A 204 6.36 -0.48 16.08
N LEU A 205 5.86 -1.68 16.37
CA LEU A 205 5.54 -2.13 17.73
C LEU A 205 6.80 -2.50 18.52
N PRO A 206 6.78 -2.39 19.86
CA PRO A 206 7.84 -2.94 20.70
C PRO A 206 8.06 -4.43 20.44
N GLU A 207 9.32 -4.85 20.31
CA GLU A 207 9.70 -6.23 20.00
C GLU A 207 9.09 -7.28 20.96
N PRO A 208 9.04 -7.06 22.30
CA PRO A 208 8.38 -7.99 23.21
C PRO A 208 6.89 -8.17 22.92
N LEU A 209 6.20 -7.08 22.54
CA LEU A 209 4.77 -7.09 22.22
C LEU A 209 4.53 -7.86 20.92
N PHE A 210 5.26 -7.51 19.86
CA PHE A 210 5.14 -8.18 18.56
C PHE A 210 5.36 -9.68 18.68
N THR A 211 6.43 -10.08 19.38
CA THR A 211 6.80 -11.49 19.59
C THR A 211 5.73 -12.22 20.42
N THR A 212 5.17 -11.57 21.44
CA THR A 212 4.10 -12.17 22.24
C THR A 212 2.84 -12.40 21.41
N ILE A 213 2.44 -11.44 20.57
CA ILE A 213 1.31 -11.63 19.67
C ILE A 213 1.58 -12.78 18.71
N ALA A 214 2.77 -12.82 18.09
CA ALA A 214 3.19 -13.89 17.19
C ALA A 214 3.10 -15.29 17.82
N GLN A 215 3.49 -15.43 19.09
CA GLN A 215 3.41 -16.69 19.82
C GLN A 215 1.97 -17.06 20.18
N LEU A 216 1.16 -16.08 20.60
CA LEU A 216 -0.22 -16.31 21.00
C LEU A 216 -1.08 -16.77 19.82
N ILE A 217 -0.98 -16.12 18.67
CA ILE A 217 -1.82 -16.48 17.51
C ILE A 217 -1.54 -17.87 16.94
N GLN A 218 -0.42 -18.50 17.29
CA GLN A 218 -0.11 -19.88 16.88
C GLN A 218 -0.78 -20.93 17.77
N GLN A 219 -1.36 -20.55 18.91
CA GLN A 219 -2.00 -21.48 19.84
C GLN A 219 -3.37 -21.92 19.30
N ASP A 220 -3.65 -23.22 19.40
CA ASP A 220 -4.91 -23.82 18.90
C ASP A 220 -6.17 -23.28 19.61
N ASP A 221 -5.98 -22.77 20.82
CA ASP A 221 -7.04 -22.29 21.71
C ASP A 221 -7.37 -20.79 21.51
N ILE A 222 -6.62 -20.11 20.64
CA ILE A 222 -6.91 -18.76 20.14
C ILE A 222 -7.44 -18.91 18.72
N ARG A 223 -8.73 -18.62 18.50
CA ARG A 223 -9.41 -18.69 17.20
C ARG A 223 -9.83 -17.32 16.67
N SER A 224 -9.65 -16.28 17.48
CA SER A 224 -10.07 -14.93 17.12
C SER A 224 -9.12 -13.88 17.72
N VAL A 225 -8.86 -12.81 16.95
CA VAL A 225 -8.05 -11.66 17.37
C VAL A 225 -8.79 -10.36 17.08
N SER A 226 -8.88 -9.48 18.07
CA SER A 226 -9.24 -8.07 17.86
C SER A 226 -8.00 -7.21 18.04
N CYS A 227 -7.59 -6.54 16.96
CA CYS A 227 -6.35 -5.79 16.87
C CYS A 227 -6.63 -4.33 16.45
N PRO A 228 -6.32 -3.34 17.30
CA PRO A 228 -6.54 -1.92 16.98
C PRO A 228 -5.38 -1.29 16.20
N PHE A 229 -4.26 -2.01 16.05
CA PHE A 229 -3.07 -1.47 15.39
C PHE A 229 -3.24 -1.38 13.87
N THR A 230 -2.44 -0.53 13.25
CA THR A 230 -2.30 -0.40 11.79
C THR A 230 -0.88 -0.73 11.33
N ASP A 231 -0.20 -1.62 12.07
CA ASP A 231 1.18 -2.03 11.79
C ASP A 231 1.22 -3.06 10.67
N TYR A 232 1.93 -2.76 9.58
CA TYR A 232 1.96 -3.58 8.37
C TYR A 232 2.51 -5.00 8.61
N PRO A 233 3.70 -5.20 9.23
CA PRO A 233 4.21 -6.53 9.55
C PRO A 233 3.29 -7.34 10.45
N LEU A 234 2.62 -6.70 11.42
CA LEU A 234 1.68 -7.40 12.29
C LEU A 234 0.48 -7.93 11.50
N TRP A 235 -0.10 -7.12 10.60
CA TRP A 235 -1.24 -7.56 9.81
C TRP A 235 -0.88 -8.66 8.82
N ARG A 236 0.31 -8.63 8.20
CA ARG A 236 0.82 -9.77 7.43
C ARG A 236 0.85 -11.03 8.28
N LEU A 237 1.41 -10.95 9.48
CA LEU A 237 1.49 -12.10 10.38
C LEU A 237 0.10 -12.65 10.78
N LEU A 238 -0.86 -11.77 11.06
CA LEU A 238 -2.24 -12.16 11.41
C LEU A 238 -2.96 -12.85 10.24
N VAL A 239 -2.82 -12.29 9.03
CA VAL A 239 -3.45 -12.85 7.82
C VAL A 239 -2.76 -14.15 7.41
N GLU A 240 -1.45 -14.25 7.51
CA GLU A 240 -0.70 -15.49 7.27
C GLU A 240 -1.25 -16.63 8.10
N GLU A 241 -1.45 -16.39 9.40
CA GLU A 241 -2.01 -17.39 10.31
C GLU A 241 -3.47 -17.74 9.97
N GLN A 242 -4.27 -16.75 9.56
CA GLN A 242 -5.63 -16.98 9.08
C GLN A 242 -5.67 -17.90 7.86
N ILE A 243 -4.85 -17.61 6.85
CA ILE A 243 -4.78 -18.40 5.61
C ILE A 243 -4.23 -19.80 5.89
N ARG A 244 -3.19 -19.93 6.72
CA ARG A 244 -2.63 -21.22 7.12
C ARG A 244 -3.67 -22.11 7.80
N ARG A 245 -4.47 -21.55 8.71
CA ARG A 245 -5.57 -22.27 9.38
C ARG A 245 -6.68 -22.63 8.42
N ALA A 246 -7.07 -21.72 7.52
CA ALA A 246 -8.09 -21.98 6.50
C ALA A 246 -7.68 -23.15 5.59
N GLN A 247 -6.44 -23.14 5.10
CA GLN A 247 -5.88 -24.24 4.30
C GLN A 247 -5.83 -25.57 5.05
N LYS A 248 -5.43 -25.54 6.34
CA LYS A 248 -5.34 -26.76 7.18
C LYS A 248 -6.72 -27.37 7.49
N SER A 249 -7.73 -26.54 7.72
CA SER A 249 -9.07 -26.96 8.17
C SER A 249 -10.07 -27.16 7.03
N GLY A 250 -9.84 -26.54 5.87
CA GLY A 250 -10.79 -26.47 4.77
C GLY A 250 -11.96 -25.50 5.01
N LEU A 251 -11.93 -24.73 6.10
CA LEU A 251 -12.96 -23.74 6.43
C LEU A 251 -12.69 -22.38 5.75
N PRO A 252 -13.71 -21.53 5.55
CA PRO A 252 -13.52 -20.14 5.16
C PRO A 252 -12.57 -19.41 6.11
N ALA A 253 -11.76 -18.47 5.59
CA ALA A 253 -10.74 -17.74 6.34
C ALA A 253 -11.26 -17.15 7.67
N LYS A 254 -12.41 -16.47 7.62
CA LYS A 254 -13.08 -15.87 8.78
C LYS A 254 -13.50 -16.90 9.85
N GLU A 255 -13.87 -18.11 9.44
CA GLU A 255 -14.31 -19.19 10.35
C GLU A 255 -13.11 -19.95 10.93
N ALA A 256 -12.03 -20.10 10.16
CA ALA A 256 -10.80 -20.75 10.60
C ALA A 256 -10.02 -19.91 11.62
N PHE A 257 -10.02 -18.59 11.44
CA PHE A 257 -9.40 -17.63 12.34
C PHE A 257 -10.02 -16.25 12.16
N PHE A 258 -10.83 -15.81 13.12
CA PHE A 258 -11.53 -14.54 13.00
C PHE A 258 -10.59 -13.36 13.30
N LEU A 259 -10.43 -12.46 12.35
CA LEU A 259 -9.68 -11.22 12.52
C LEU A 259 -10.63 -10.04 12.60
N SER A 260 -10.40 -9.16 13.58
CA SER A 260 -11.07 -7.87 13.64
C SER A 260 -10.09 -6.72 13.76
N GLY A 261 -10.28 -5.72 12.90
CA GLY A 261 -9.43 -4.53 12.82
C GLY A 261 -10.02 -3.29 13.50
N PRO A 262 -9.33 -2.14 13.41
CA PRO A 262 -9.78 -0.86 13.96
C PRO A 262 -10.96 -0.26 13.17
N ASP A 263 -11.70 0.67 13.79
CA ASP A 263 -12.82 1.39 13.17
C ASP A 263 -12.40 2.25 11.96
N GLY A 264 -13.36 2.48 11.06
CA GLY A 264 -13.37 3.65 10.19
C GLY A 264 -12.66 3.52 8.85
N TYR A 265 -12.49 2.30 8.31
CA TYR A 265 -11.82 2.08 7.01
C TYR A 265 -10.36 2.56 7.00
N LYS A 266 -9.74 2.73 8.17
CA LYS A 266 -8.43 3.37 8.37
C LYS A 266 -7.24 2.43 8.44
N MET A 267 -7.38 1.16 8.04
CA MET A 267 -6.24 0.25 8.14
C MET A 267 -5.00 0.76 7.41
N ASN A 268 -5.14 1.55 6.32
CA ASN A 268 -4.12 2.20 5.47
C ASN A 268 -2.67 1.92 5.86
N LEU A 269 -2.28 0.64 5.84
CA LEU A 269 -1.11 0.16 6.57
C LEU A 269 0.17 0.74 5.97
N THR A 270 0.11 1.05 4.68
CA THR A 270 1.17 1.68 3.91
C THR A 270 0.84 3.12 3.52
N GLY A 271 -0.28 3.73 3.92
CA GLY A 271 -0.57 5.12 3.55
C GLY A 271 -0.67 5.37 2.03
N ALA A 272 -0.74 4.31 1.22
CA ALA A 272 -0.59 4.37 -0.24
C ALA A 272 -1.87 4.85 -0.93
N ASP A 273 -3.03 4.51 -0.38
CA ASP A 273 -4.34 4.88 -0.91
C ASP A 273 -5.21 5.44 0.22
N THR A 274 -5.66 6.69 0.06
CA THR A 274 -6.62 7.33 0.97
C THR A 274 -8.03 7.37 0.41
N ARG A 275 -8.23 6.92 -0.85
CA ARG A 275 -9.46 7.19 -1.59
C ARG A 275 -10.45 6.04 -1.58
N TYR A 276 -10.03 4.78 -1.58
CA TYR A 276 -10.96 3.65 -1.41
C TYR A 276 -10.22 2.46 -0.83
N TYR A 277 -10.59 2.06 0.40
CA TYR A 277 -10.16 0.86 1.12
C TYR A 277 -8.64 0.54 1.14
N PRO A 278 -8.02 0.47 2.32
CA PRO A 278 -6.70 -0.13 2.44
C PRO A 278 -6.78 -1.65 2.29
N ASN A 279 -6.71 -2.11 1.03
CA ASN A 279 -6.99 -3.47 0.58
C ASN A 279 -5.95 -4.53 0.95
N GLU A 280 -4.95 -4.24 1.77
CA GLU A 280 -3.80 -5.15 1.90
C GLU A 280 -4.12 -6.52 2.54
N PRO A 281 -4.96 -6.64 3.59
CA PRO A 281 -5.38 -7.96 4.05
C PRO A 281 -6.13 -8.77 2.98
N GLU A 282 -7.04 -8.13 2.24
CA GLU A 282 -7.84 -8.78 1.19
C GLU A 282 -6.99 -9.13 -0.04
N ASP A 283 -5.99 -8.30 -0.36
CA ASP A 283 -4.97 -8.58 -1.38
C ASP A 283 -4.24 -9.89 -1.07
N TRP A 284 -3.96 -10.15 0.21
CA TRP A 284 -3.39 -11.42 0.67
C TRP A 284 -4.41 -12.55 0.85
N GLY A 285 -5.67 -12.37 0.44
CA GLY A 285 -6.76 -13.34 0.60
C GLY A 285 -7.40 -13.39 1.99
N GLY A 286 -6.98 -12.52 2.91
CA GLY A 286 -7.50 -12.41 4.27
C GLY A 286 -8.90 -11.78 4.33
N ILE A 287 -9.62 -12.07 5.41
CA ILE A 287 -10.94 -11.49 5.70
C ILE A 287 -10.90 -10.87 7.09
N VAL A 288 -11.05 -9.53 7.14
CA VAL A 288 -11.02 -8.76 8.38
C VAL A 288 -12.38 -8.14 8.66
N HIS A 289 -12.92 -8.37 9.85
CA HIS A 289 -14.12 -7.69 10.31
C HIS A 289 -13.78 -6.30 10.87
N VAL A 290 -14.36 -5.25 10.30
CA VAL A 290 -14.26 -3.88 10.81
C VAL A 290 -15.51 -3.58 11.65
N PRO A 291 -15.41 -3.56 13.00
CA PRO A 291 -16.53 -3.27 13.88
C PRO A 291 -16.78 -1.76 13.93
N TYR A 292 -18.05 -1.36 13.99
CA TYR A 292 -18.44 0.06 14.15
C TYR A 292 -17.86 0.69 15.43
N GLU A 293 -17.74 -0.09 16.50
CA GLU A 293 -17.18 0.39 17.77
C GLU A 293 -15.64 0.46 17.75
N GLY A 294 -14.97 -0.09 16.73
CA GLY A 294 -13.51 -0.19 16.66
C GLY A 294 -12.86 -1.25 17.52
N ALA A 295 -13.65 -2.07 18.22
CA ALA A 295 -13.20 -3.26 18.93
C ALA A 295 -14.33 -4.27 19.15
N THR A 296 -14.04 -5.57 19.01
CA THR A 296 -14.98 -6.67 19.29
C THR A 296 -14.33 -7.70 20.20
N GLY A 297 -15.14 -8.46 20.93
CA GLY A 297 -14.64 -9.61 21.69
C GLY A 297 -13.94 -10.62 20.79
N ALA A 298 -12.88 -11.21 21.32
CA ALA A 298 -12.00 -12.15 20.64
C ALA A 298 -11.18 -12.91 21.69
N ASP A 299 -10.70 -14.11 21.36
CA ASP A 299 -9.86 -14.91 22.25
C ASP A 299 -8.59 -14.14 22.63
N LEU A 300 -7.97 -13.46 21.67
CA LEU A 300 -6.96 -12.43 21.92
C LEU A 300 -7.54 -11.04 21.67
N PHE A 301 -7.78 -10.30 22.75
CA PHE A 301 -8.25 -8.93 22.72
C PHE A 301 -7.10 -7.97 23.00
N ILE A 302 -6.59 -7.29 21.96
CA ILE A 302 -5.62 -6.22 22.12
C ILE A 302 -6.42 -4.95 22.41
N LYS A 303 -6.39 -4.52 23.66
CA LYS A 303 -7.26 -3.46 24.15
C LYS A 303 -6.82 -2.10 23.58
N PRO A 304 -7.68 -1.36 22.85
CA PRO A 304 -7.37 0.01 22.47
C PRO A 304 -7.37 0.94 23.69
N ASP A 305 -6.66 2.07 23.57
CA ASP A 305 -6.50 3.08 24.62
C ASP A 305 -7.83 3.66 25.11
N TRP A 306 -8.75 3.93 24.18
CA TRP A 306 -10.09 4.48 24.41
C TRP A 306 -11.07 3.47 25.03
N HIS A 307 -10.82 2.16 24.88
CA HIS A 307 -11.72 1.16 25.43
C HIS A 307 -11.56 1.11 26.95
N ASN A 308 -12.68 1.21 27.67
CA ASN A 308 -12.67 1.16 29.13
C ASN A 308 -12.46 -0.28 29.64
N PHE A 309 -12.02 -0.41 30.89
CA PHE A 309 -11.90 -1.70 31.59
C PHE A 309 -12.39 -1.52 33.03
N ARG A 310 -13.38 -2.32 33.44
CA ARG A 310 -13.98 -2.25 34.78
C ARG A 310 -13.29 -3.20 35.74
N LYS A 311 -12.16 -2.76 36.30
CA LYS A 311 -11.34 -3.58 37.21
C LYS A 311 -12.13 -4.13 38.40
N ASP A 312 -13.10 -3.38 38.92
CA ASP A 312 -14.00 -3.79 40.00
C ASP A 312 -14.89 -5.00 39.64
N GLN A 313 -15.07 -5.26 38.34
CA GLN A 313 -15.86 -6.39 37.81
C GLN A 313 -14.98 -7.58 37.38
N ALA A 314 -13.66 -7.49 37.57
CA ALA A 314 -12.71 -8.58 37.34
C ALA A 314 -12.62 -9.52 38.56
N GLY A 315 -13.77 -10.13 38.90
CA GLY A 315 -13.95 -10.98 40.08
C GLY A 315 -13.36 -12.40 39.95
N GLU A 316 -13.70 -13.32 40.84
CA GLU A 316 -13.12 -14.67 40.89
C GLU A 316 -13.82 -15.69 39.96
N ASP A 317 -14.67 -15.24 39.03
CA ASP A 317 -15.40 -16.10 38.10
C ASP A 317 -14.52 -16.70 36.97
N GLY A 318 -13.24 -16.32 36.96
CA GLY A 318 -12.22 -16.75 36.01
C GLY A 318 -12.32 -16.11 34.62
N SER A 319 -13.27 -15.19 34.40
CA SER A 319 -13.56 -14.58 33.11
C SER A 319 -13.27 -13.07 33.08
N LEU A 320 -12.60 -12.59 32.02
CA LEU A 320 -12.44 -11.16 31.77
C LEU A 320 -13.70 -10.49 31.18
N SER A 321 -14.72 -11.26 30.81
CA SER A 321 -15.88 -10.77 30.07
C SER A 321 -16.65 -9.67 30.80
N ASN A 322 -16.89 -9.81 32.11
CA ASN A 322 -17.59 -8.79 32.89
C ASN A 322 -16.83 -7.46 32.91
N ALA A 323 -15.51 -7.51 33.10
CA ALA A 323 -14.64 -6.34 33.07
C ALA A 323 -14.53 -5.70 31.66
N LEU A 324 -14.80 -6.49 30.61
CA LEU A 324 -14.82 -6.12 29.19
C LEU A 324 -16.24 -5.94 28.63
N PHE A 325 -17.21 -5.53 29.47
CA PHE A 325 -18.58 -5.19 29.03
C PHE A 325 -19.29 -6.35 28.31
N GLY A 326 -19.06 -7.58 28.76
CA GLY A 326 -19.65 -8.79 28.20
C GLY A 326 -18.92 -9.36 26.98
N LYS A 327 -17.85 -8.71 26.49
CA LYS A 327 -17.09 -9.20 25.34
C LYS A 327 -16.31 -10.47 25.72
N PRO A 328 -16.40 -11.58 24.95
CA PRO A 328 -15.59 -12.76 25.21
C PRO A 328 -14.10 -12.41 25.05
N CYS A 329 -13.28 -12.91 25.97
CA CYS A 329 -11.85 -12.67 25.98
C CYS A 329 -11.15 -13.76 26.78
N ARG A 330 -10.08 -14.33 26.22
CA ARG A 330 -9.23 -15.32 26.90
C ARG A 330 -7.89 -14.71 27.30
N TYR A 331 -7.35 -13.88 26.41
CA TYR A 331 -6.12 -13.13 26.57
C TYR A 331 -6.40 -11.66 26.29
N MET A 332 -6.09 -10.80 27.24
CA MET A 332 -6.13 -9.34 27.04
C MET A 332 -4.71 -8.78 27.08
N LEU A 333 -4.31 -8.08 26.02
CA LEU A 333 -3.10 -7.24 26.01
C LEU A 333 -3.50 -5.79 26.25
N SER A 334 -2.88 -5.13 27.23
CA SER A 334 -3.10 -3.71 27.50
C SER A 334 -1.79 -2.97 27.75
N ASP A 335 -1.77 -1.72 27.31
CA ASP A 335 -0.78 -0.68 27.64
C ASP A 335 -0.92 -0.13 29.08
N LYS A 336 -1.96 -0.57 29.81
CA LYS A 336 -2.24 -0.18 31.19
C LYS A 336 -2.13 -1.40 32.08
N ASP A 337 -1.44 -1.22 33.20
CA ASP A 337 -1.39 -2.22 34.25
C ASP A 337 -2.56 -2.06 35.22
N TYR A 338 -3.42 -3.08 35.26
CA TYR A 338 -4.54 -3.19 36.18
C TYR A 338 -4.17 -3.94 37.47
N GLY A 339 -2.92 -4.32 37.66
CA GLY A 339 -2.46 -5.14 38.79
C GLY A 339 -3.00 -6.57 38.73
N GLU A 340 -2.97 -7.28 39.87
CA GLU A 340 -3.53 -8.63 39.97
C GLU A 340 -5.05 -8.61 39.87
N LEU A 341 -5.60 -9.56 39.10
CA LEU A 341 -7.03 -9.72 38.86
C LEU A 341 -7.48 -11.10 39.35
N GLY A 342 -8.61 -11.18 40.06
CA GLY A 342 -9.14 -12.46 40.56
C GLY A 342 -9.46 -13.45 39.42
N CYS A 343 -9.84 -12.94 38.25
CA CYS A 343 -10.22 -13.75 37.10
C CYS A 343 -9.06 -14.12 36.16
N ALA A 344 -7.87 -13.55 36.33
CA ALA A 344 -6.81 -13.69 35.33
C ALA A 344 -5.39 -13.64 35.92
N SER A 345 -4.51 -14.46 35.36
CA SER A 345 -3.07 -14.36 35.59
C SER A 345 -2.46 -13.17 34.84
N ARG A 346 -1.50 -12.49 35.47
CA ARG A 346 -0.78 -11.32 34.95
C ARG A 346 0.63 -11.70 34.48
N ARG A 347 1.06 -11.16 33.33
CA ARG A 347 2.44 -11.26 32.85
C ARG A 347 2.88 -9.98 32.15
N GLU A 348 4.05 -9.47 32.48
CA GLU A 348 4.65 -8.30 31.81
C GLU A 348 5.23 -8.66 30.44
N VAL A 349 5.09 -7.74 29.49
CA VAL A 349 5.49 -7.86 28.08
C VAL A 349 6.07 -6.52 27.62
N GLY A 350 7.30 -6.22 28.02
CA GLY A 350 7.85 -4.86 27.88
C GLY A 350 7.00 -3.86 28.64
N ASP A 351 6.58 -2.78 27.99
CA ASP A 351 5.69 -1.76 28.57
C ASP A 351 4.19 -2.15 28.54
N TRP A 352 3.89 -3.38 28.12
CA TRP A 352 2.53 -3.93 28.04
C TRP A 352 2.32 -5.01 29.09
N VAL A 353 1.05 -5.29 29.42
CA VAL A 353 0.66 -6.36 30.32
C VAL A 353 -0.28 -7.31 29.61
N LEU A 354 0.02 -8.61 29.71
CA LEU A 354 -0.82 -9.71 29.25
C LEU A 354 -1.61 -10.27 30.44
N TYR A 355 -2.92 -10.29 30.30
CA TYR A 355 -3.84 -10.95 31.21
C TYR A 355 -4.37 -12.22 30.54
N ARG A 356 -4.27 -13.37 31.21
CA ARG A 356 -4.85 -14.63 30.75
C ARG A 356 -5.93 -15.08 31.72
N CYS A 357 -7.16 -15.25 31.21
CA CYS A 357 -8.29 -15.79 31.96
C CYS A 357 -7.94 -17.12 32.64
N ASN A 358 -8.38 -17.29 33.88
CA ASN A 358 -8.22 -18.52 34.64
C ASN A 358 -9.25 -19.60 34.21
N LYS A 359 -10.30 -19.20 33.51
CA LYS A 359 -11.34 -20.09 32.98
C LYS A 359 -10.87 -20.75 31.67
N GLY A 360 -10.85 -22.09 31.67
CA GLY A 360 -10.43 -22.94 30.56
C GLY A 360 -11.46 -23.06 29.43
#